data_AF-A0A933QQ55-F1
#
_entry.id   AF-A0A933QQ55-F1
#
_cell.length_a   1.000
_cell.length_b   1.000
_cell.length_c   1.000
_cell.angle_alpha   90.00
_cell.angle_beta   90.00
_cell.angle_gamma   90.00
#
_symmetry.space_group_name_H-M   'P 1'
#
loop_
_entity.id
_entity.type
_entity.pdbx_description
1 polymer ?
#
loop_
_entity_poly.entity_id
_entity_poly.type
_entity_poly.pdbx_seq_one_letter_code
_entity_poly.pdbx_strand_id
1 'polypeptide(L)'
;MRKGITIALVVLVLLAAIAPIASAQGKPIGSCRDGFELHPAMDHDDQHEHHHIGTETDQNGDGWICVKHVGVDENNHVHIDNQAALK
;
A
#
# COMPACT_ATOMS: atom_id res chain seq x y z
N MET A 1 44.57 7.65 2.30
CA MET A 1 43.45 8.61 2.18
C MET A 1 42.54 8.33 0.98
N ARG A 2 43.04 8.31 -0.27
CA ARG A 2 42.21 8.07 -1.47
C ARG A 2 41.37 6.77 -1.44
N LYS A 3 41.96 5.64 -1.00
CA LYS A 3 41.26 4.33 -0.92
C LYS A 3 40.10 4.31 0.10
N GLY A 4 40.23 5.05 1.21
CA GLY A 4 39.16 5.12 2.22
C GLY A 4 37.94 5.90 1.74
N ILE A 5 38.17 6.95 0.94
CA ILE A 5 37.10 7.72 0.30
C ILE A 5 36.33 6.85 -0.71
N THR A 6 37.03 6.02 -1.50
CA THR A 6 36.39 5.13 -2.47
C THR A 6 35.49 4.08 -1.80
N ILE A 7 35.94 3.50 -0.69
CA ILE A 7 35.17 2.51 0.07
C ILE A 7 33.92 3.17 0.68
N ALA A 8 34.07 4.35 1.28
CA ALA A 8 32.94 5.08 1.85
C ALA A 8 31.87 5.43 0.79
N LEU A 9 32.30 5.81 -0.41
CA LEU A 9 31.39 6.09 -1.53
C LEU A 9 30.63 4.84 -2.01
N VAL A 10 31.31 3.69 -2.10
CA VAL A 10 30.68 2.43 -2.49
C VAL A 10 29.65 1.98 -1.45
N VAL A 11 29.98 2.10 -0.16
CA VAL A 11 29.05 1.77 0.94
C VAL A 11 27.83 2.71 0.91
N LEU A 12 28.03 4.00 0.68
CA LEU A 12 26.94 4.98 0.58
C LEU A 12 26.00 4.68 -0.60
N VAL A 13 26.55 4.31 -1.76
CA VAL A 13 25.76 3.92 -2.94
C VAL A 13 24.98 2.63 -2.70
N LEU A 14 25.60 1.64 -2.04
CA LEU A 14 24.93 0.40 -1.65
C LEU A 14 23.78 0.65 -0.67
N LEU A 15 23.98 1.51 0.33
CA LEU A 15 22.94 1.90 1.28
C LEU A 15 21.79 2.67 0.61
N ALA A 16 22.09 3.53 -0.37
CA ALA A 16 21.08 4.22 -1.16
C ALA A 16 20.27 3.27 -2.06
N ALA A 17 20.84 2.14 -2.49
CA ALA A 17 20.13 1.12 -3.27
C ALA A 17 19.14 0.29 -2.43
N ILE A 18 19.25 0.32 -1.09
CA ILE A 18 18.31 -0.30 -0.16
C ILE A 18 17.26 0.70 0.34
N ALA A 19 17.31 1.96 -0.12
CA ALA A 19 16.29 2.93 0.21
C ALA A 19 14.93 2.37 -0.24
N PRO A 20 13.91 2.34 0.64
CA PRO A 20 12.58 1.97 0.22
C PRO A 20 12.19 2.91 -0.91
N ILE A 21 11.87 2.34 -2.07
CA ILE A 21 11.23 3.08 -3.16
C ILE A 21 9.95 3.61 -2.52
N ALA A 22 9.95 4.89 -2.16
CA ALA A 22 8.74 5.54 -1.69
C ALA A 22 7.71 5.35 -2.80
N SER A 23 6.70 4.53 -2.53
CA SER A 23 5.60 4.26 -3.44
C SER A 23 4.90 5.58 -3.70
N ALA A 24 5.31 6.29 -4.75
CA ALA A 24 4.44 7.25 -5.39
C ALA A 24 3.22 6.43 -5.80
N GLN A 25 2.10 6.59 -5.09
CA GLN A 25 0.87 5.82 -5.31
C GLN A 25 0.59 5.86 -6.81
N GLY A 26 0.86 4.73 -7.46
CA GLY A 26 0.76 4.62 -8.91
C GLY A 26 -0.70 4.78 -9.32
N LYS A 27 -0.98 4.91 -10.62
CA LYS A 27 -2.36 4.75 -11.07
C LYS A 27 -2.80 3.32 -10.67
N PRO A 28 -3.98 3.14 -10.06
CA PRO A 28 -4.46 1.81 -9.72
C PRO A 28 -4.48 0.91 -10.96
N ILE A 29 -3.96 -0.31 -10.81
CA ILE A 29 -3.87 -1.31 -11.87
C ILE A 29 -5.25 -1.97 -12.08
N GLY A 30 -6.09 -1.95 -11.04
CA GLY A 30 -7.42 -2.54 -11.04
C GLY A 30 -8.58 -1.60 -10.68
N SER A 31 -9.77 -2.19 -10.64
CA SER A 31 -11.01 -1.56 -10.19
C SER A 31 -11.66 -2.37 -9.08
N CYS A 32 -12.49 -1.71 -8.27
CA CYS A 32 -13.28 -2.37 -7.25
C CYS A 32 -14.59 -2.94 -7.79
N ARG A 33 -15.09 -3.98 -7.12
CA ARG A 33 -16.43 -4.52 -7.37
C ARG A 33 -17.49 -3.52 -6.91
N ASP A 34 -18.69 -3.60 -7.48
CA ASP A 34 -19.81 -2.74 -7.09
C ASP A 34 -20.03 -2.67 -5.57
N GLY A 35 -20.14 -1.44 -5.07
CA GLY A 35 -20.33 -1.15 -3.64
C GLY A 35 -19.06 -1.23 -2.79
N PHE A 36 -17.88 -1.34 -3.41
CA PHE A 36 -16.60 -1.10 -2.78
C PHE A 36 -15.98 0.20 -3.31
N GLU A 37 -15.30 0.92 -2.43
CA GLU A 37 -14.56 2.13 -2.73
C GLU A 37 -13.06 1.82 -2.84
N LEU A 38 -12.36 2.54 -3.69
CA LEU A 38 -10.92 2.37 -3.86
C LEU A 38 -10.20 3.34 -2.92
N HIS A 39 -9.37 2.81 -2.03
CA HIS A 39 -8.60 3.55 -1.04
C HIS A 39 -7.12 3.21 -1.16
N PRO A 40 -6.19 4.08 -0.78
CA PRO A 40 -4.79 3.72 -0.74
C PRO A 40 -4.51 2.68 0.33
N ALA A 41 -3.67 1.68 0.00
CA ALA A 41 -3.20 0.72 0.98
C ALA A 41 -2.34 1.45 2.03
N MET A 42 -2.61 1.20 3.32
CA MET A 42 -2.01 1.86 4.50
C MET A 42 -2.60 3.23 4.90
N ASP A 43 -3.68 3.71 4.26
CA ASP A 43 -4.37 4.91 4.75
C ASP A 43 -5.28 4.53 5.92
N HIS A 44 -4.70 4.50 7.12
CA HIS A 44 -5.43 4.31 8.38
C HIS A 44 -5.40 5.62 9.17
N ASP A 45 -6.57 6.23 9.34
CA ASP A 45 -6.76 7.30 10.32
C ASP A 45 -7.04 6.62 11.67
N ASP A 46 -5.99 6.47 12.50
CA ASP A 46 -6.01 5.73 13.79
C ASP A 46 -6.93 6.37 14.86
N GLN A 47 -7.80 7.30 14.49
CA GLN A 47 -8.62 8.07 15.43
C GLN A 47 -9.89 7.32 15.88
N HIS A 48 -10.22 6.18 15.26
CA HIS A 48 -11.38 5.35 15.59
C HIS A 48 -11.05 3.85 15.58
N GLU A 49 -11.63 3.08 16.50
CA GLU A 49 -11.55 1.60 16.48
C GLU A 49 -12.38 1.06 15.31
N HIS A 50 -11.71 0.71 14.22
CA HIS A 50 -12.32 0.04 13.07
C HIS A 50 -12.03 -1.46 13.12
N HIS A 51 -13.05 -2.28 12.83
CA HIS A 51 -12.89 -3.73 12.68
C HIS A 51 -12.69 -4.06 11.20
N HIS A 52 -11.46 -4.41 10.85
CA HIS A 52 -11.11 -4.80 9.49
C HIS A 52 -11.40 -6.29 9.25
N ILE A 53 -12.03 -6.60 8.11
CA ILE A 53 -12.41 -7.96 7.70
C ILE A 53 -11.84 -8.21 6.31
N GLY A 54 -10.97 -9.21 6.15
CA GLY A 54 -10.41 -9.59 4.86
C GLY A 54 -8.89 -9.39 4.78
N THR A 55 -8.39 -8.96 3.63
CA THR A 55 -6.95 -8.69 3.43
C THR A 55 -6.68 -7.23 3.73
N GLU A 56 -5.78 -6.93 4.66
CA GLU A 56 -5.31 -5.56 4.91
C GLU A 56 -4.09 -5.21 4.06
N THR A 57 -3.50 -6.21 3.41
CA THR A 57 -2.32 -6.06 2.57
C THR A 57 -2.73 -5.97 1.11
N ASP A 58 -2.14 -5.01 0.39
CA ASP A 58 -2.12 -4.94 -1.05
C ASP A 58 -1.37 -6.15 -1.62
N GLN A 59 -2.10 -7.00 -2.35
CA GLN A 59 -1.55 -8.28 -2.82
C GLN A 59 -0.91 -8.17 -4.20
N ASN A 60 -1.24 -7.14 -4.98
CA ASN A 60 -0.71 -6.93 -6.32
C ASN A 60 0.40 -5.87 -6.39
N GLY A 61 0.64 -5.16 -5.28
CA GLY A 61 1.74 -4.22 -5.11
C GLY A 61 1.50 -2.86 -5.78
N ASP A 62 0.27 -2.51 -6.13
CA ASP A 62 -0.07 -1.25 -6.79
C ASP A 62 -0.34 -0.07 -5.83
N GLY A 63 -0.41 -0.35 -4.54
CA GLY A 63 -0.65 0.61 -3.47
C GLY A 63 -2.13 0.94 -3.23
N TRP A 64 -3.07 0.17 -3.78
CA TRP A 64 -4.51 0.41 -3.64
C TRP A 64 -5.26 -0.81 -3.13
N ILE A 65 -6.36 -0.55 -2.43
CA ILE A 65 -7.22 -1.59 -1.86
C ILE A 65 -8.70 -1.19 -1.98
N CYS A 66 -9.57 -2.18 -2.04
CA CYS A 66 -11.01 -1.96 -2.07
C CYS A 66 -11.61 -2.11 -0.67
N VAL A 67 -12.32 -1.08 -0.21
CA VAL A 67 -12.91 -0.99 1.12
C VAL A 67 -14.44 -0.92 1.00
N LYS A 68 -15.14 -1.59 1.92
CA LYS A 68 -16.58 -1.45 2.09
C LYS A 68 -16.96 -1.37 3.55
N HIS A 69 -17.66 -0.30 3.91
CA HIS A 69 -18.29 -0.13 5.21
C HIS A 69 -19.49 -1.08 5.37
N VAL A 70 -19.55 -1.83 6.47
CA VAL A 70 -20.65 -2.75 6.79
C VAL A 70 -21.09 -2.66 8.25
N GLY A 71 -22.38 -2.95 8.49
CA GLY A 71 -23.00 -2.87 9.81
C GLY A 71 -23.81 -1.58 9.99
N VAL A 72 -24.56 -1.52 11.10
CA VAL A 72 -25.47 -0.39 11.40
C VAL A 72 -24.69 0.90 11.68
N ASP A 73 -23.52 0.78 12.29
CA ASP A 73 -22.67 1.90 12.69
C ASP A 73 -21.44 2.06 11.76
N GLU A 74 -21.36 1.32 10.65
CA GLU A 74 -20.28 1.39 9.65
C GLU A 74 -18.85 1.16 10.17
N ASN A 75 -18.69 0.75 11.43
CA ASN A 75 -17.39 0.50 12.07
C ASN A 75 -16.66 -0.76 11.57
N ASN A 76 -17.30 -1.60 10.75
CA ASN A 76 -16.65 -2.77 10.18
C ASN A 76 -16.28 -2.49 8.73
N HIS A 77 -15.02 -2.66 8.38
CA HIS A 77 -14.48 -2.36 7.06
C HIS A 77 -14.06 -3.67 6.40
N VAL A 78 -14.73 -4.04 5.30
CA VAL A 78 -14.34 -5.19 4.49
C VAL A 78 -13.28 -4.74 3.50
N HIS A 79 -12.07 -5.30 3.61
CA HIS A 79 -10.95 -4.98 2.73
C HIS A 79 -10.69 -6.17 1.78
N ILE A 80 -10.68 -5.89 0.48
CA ILE A 80 -10.32 -6.83 -0.58
C ILE A 80 -9.32 -6.19 -1.53
N ASP A 81 -8.46 -6.99 -2.14
CA ASP A 81 -7.55 -6.50 -3.19
C ASP A 81 -8.35 -5.95 -4.37
N ASN A 82 -7.88 -4.85 -4.97
CA ASN A 82 -8.41 -4.44 -6.27
C ASN A 82 -7.95 -5.46 -7.33
N GLN A 83 -8.72 -5.60 -8.41
CA GLN A 83 -8.40 -6.57 -9.45
C GLN A 83 -8.33 -5.86 -10.79
N ALA A 84 -7.29 -6.19 -11.57
CA ALA A 84 -7.26 -5.82 -12.98
C ALA A 84 -8.53 -6.34 -13.65
N ALA A 85 -9.16 -5.51 -14.49
CA ALA A 85 -10.30 -5.98 -15.29
C ALA A 85 -9.89 -7.26 -16.02
N LEU A 86 -10.69 -8.33 -15.84
CA LEU A 86 -10.49 -9.57 -16.59
C LEU A 86 -10.57 -9.20 -18.08
N LYS A 87 -9.45 -9.39 -18.80
CA LYS A 87 -9.38 -9.17 -20.24
C LYS A 87 -10.17 -10.24 -20.99
#